data_AF-A0A5D0IK33-F1
#
_entry.id   AF-A0A5D0IK33-F1
#
_cell.length_a   1.000
_cell.length_b   1.000
_cell.length_c   1.000
_cell.angle_alpha   90.00
_cell.angle_beta   90.00
_cell.angle_gamma   90.00
#
_symmetry.space_group_name_H-M   'P 1'
#
loop_
_entity.id
_entity.type
_entity.pdbx_description
1 polymer ?
#
loop_
_entity_poly.entity_id
_entity_poly.type
_entity_poly.pdbx_seq_one_letter_code
_entity_poly.pdbx_strand_id
1 'polypeptide(L)' 'MEDYTPQLPEDDNLHEHYAFTVGKGQTPLRVDKYLMNFIENATRNKIQAAAKNGNIFVNGLPVKSNYKVKP' A
#
# COMPACT_ATOMS: atom_id res chain seq x y z
N MET A 1 -33.96 30.71 3.91
CA MET A 1 -33.22 29.61 4.57
C MET A 1 -33.08 28.53 3.52
N GLU A 2 -31.86 28.32 3.07
CA GLU A 2 -31.41 27.08 2.42
C GLU A 2 -29.88 27.23 2.35
N ASP A 3 -29.23 26.72 3.40
CA ASP A 3 -27.77 26.64 3.47
C ASP A 3 -27.27 25.75 2.33
N TYR A 4 -26.74 26.35 1.27
CA TYR A 4 -26.04 25.65 0.20
C TYR A 4 -24.66 25.26 0.71
N THR A 5 -24.58 24.11 1.38
CA THR A 5 -23.32 23.44 1.67
C THR A 5 -23.02 22.54 0.46
N PRO A 6 -22.03 22.84 -0.39
CA PRO A 6 -21.67 21.94 -1.47
C PRO A 6 -21.19 20.62 -0.86
N GLN A 7 -21.91 19.52 -1.11
CA GLN A 7 -21.42 18.18 -0.81
C GLN A 7 -20.21 17.90 -1.70
N LEU A 8 -19.02 18.00 -1.13
CA LEU A 8 -17.83 17.39 -1.69
C LEU A 8 -18.02 15.86 -1.68
N PRO A 9 -17.52 15.11 -2.68
CA PRO A 9 -17.48 13.66 -2.61
C PRO A 9 -16.42 13.25 -1.58
N GLU A 10 -16.78 13.25 -0.29
CA GLU A 10 -15.83 13.08 0.82
C GLU A 10 -15.59 11.62 1.24
N ASP A 11 -16.36 10.65 0.71
CA ASP A 11 -16.27 9.25 1.14
C ASP A 11 -15.43 8.36 0.20
N ASP A 12 -15.42 8.64 -1.11
CA ASP A 12 -14.80 7.76 -2.12
C ASP A 12 -13.26 7.83 -2.22
N ASN A 13 -12.61 8.74 -1.47
CA ASN A 13 -11.15 8.93 -1.49
C ASN A 13 -10.45 8.52 -0.19
N LEU A 14 -11.16 7.82 0.71
CA LEU A 14 -10.53 7.28 1.92
C LEU A 14 -9.63 6.10 1.54
N HIS A 15 -8.32 6.29 1.73
CA HIS A 15 -7.32 5.25 1.51
C HIS A 15 -6.59 4.92 2.79
N GLU A 16 -6.40 3.64 3.05
CA GLU A 16 -5.57 3.17 4.15
C GLU A 16 -4.10 3.17 3.72
N HIS A 17 -3.29 3.96 4.42
CA HIS A 17 -1.84 4.02 4.22
C HIS A 17 -1.13 3.20 5.28
N TYR A 18 -0.27 2.28 4.83
CA TYR A 18 0.52 1.42 5.70
C TYR A 18 2.02 1.76 5.57
N ALA A 19 2.71 1.81 6.70
CA ALA A 19 4.16 2.01 6.76
C ALA A 19 4.81 0.90 7.60
N PHE A 20 5.84 0.27 7.06
CA PHE A 20 6.54 -0.85 7.70
C PHE A 20 8.05 -0.63 7.65
N THR A 21 8.72 -0.93 8.76
CA THR A 21 10.18 -0.95 8.82
C THR A 21 10.66 -2.39 8.75
N VAL A 22 11.50 -2.70 7.76
CA VAL A 22 12.06 -4.04 7.57
C VAL A 22 13.13 -4.28 8.63
N GLY A 23 12.93 -5.30 9.48
CA GLY A 23 13.88 -5.67 10.53
C GLY A 23 15.11 -6.40 9.98
N LYS A 24 16.26 -6.22 10.65
CA LYS A 24 17.51 -6.94 10.34
C LYS A 24 17.30 -8.45 10.46
N GLY A 25 17.75 -9.21 9.46
CA GLY A 25 17.62 -10.67 9.42
C GLY A 25 16.42 -11.21 8.64
N GLN A 26 15.57 -10.33 8.07
CA GLN A 26 14.53 -10.75 7.13
C GLN A 26 15.17 -11.39 5.88
N THR A 27 14.75 -12.62 5.55
CA THR A 27 15.13 -13.24 4.27
C THR A 27 14.51 -12.46 3.10
N PRO A 28 15.23 -12.30 1.97
CA PRO A 28 14.72 -11.55 0.83
C PRO A 28 13.39 -12.13 0.34
N LEU A 29 12.32 -11.35 0.45
CA LEU A 29 10.97 -11.76 0.13
C LEU A 29 10.36 -10.78 -0.86
N ARG A 30 9.51 -11.24 -1.77
CA ARG A 30 8.81 -10.31 -2.66
C ARG A 30 7.87 -9.40 -1.87
N VAL A 31 7.72 -8.15 -2.31
CA VAL A 31 6.89 -7.14 -1.67
C VAL A 31 5.43 -7.59 -1.51
N ASP A 32 4.88 -8.33 -2.49
CA ASP A 32 3.54 -8.89 -2.40
C ASP A 32 3.39 -9.87 -1.23
N LYS A 33 4.37 -10.77 -1.09
CA LYS A 33 4.37 -11.75 0.00
C LYS A 33 4.74 -11.12 1.34
N TYR A 34 5.54 -10.07 1.33
CA TYR A 34 5.85 -9.31 2.54
C TYR A 34 4.60 -8.65 3.09
N LEU A 35 3.95 -7.78 2.30
CA LEU A 35 2.80 -6.97 2.74
C LEU A 35 1.59 -7.82 3.13
N MET A 36 1.32 -8.95 2.47
CA MET A 36 0.20 -9.83 2.87
C MET A 36 0.36 -10.45 4.26
N ASN A 37 1.58 -10.50 4.83
CA ASN A 37 1.78 -10.98 6.20
C ASN A 37 1.48 -9.88 7.24
N PHE A 38 1.45 -8.61 6.83
CA PHE A 38 1.27 -7.47 7.74
C PHE A 38 -0.10 -6.79 7.59
N ILE A 39 -0.66 -6.80 6.38
CA ILE A 39 -1.97 -6.20 6.10
C ILE A 39 -3.01 -7.31 6.07
N GLU A 40 -3.86 -7.35 7.09
CA GLU A 40 -4.96 -8.31 7.15
C GLU A 40 -5.91 -8.10 5.97
N ASN A 41 -6.44 -9.21 5.42
CA ASN A 41 -7.33 -9.20 4.26
C ASN A 41 -6.72 -8.61 2.96
N ALA A 42 -5.42 -8.30 2.91
CA ALA A 42 -4.76 -7.90 1.67
C ALA A 42 -4.47 -9.12 0.80
N THR A 43 -5.25 -9.26 -0.28
CA THR A 43 -4.99 -10.30 -1.27
C THR A 43 -3.73 -9.97 -2.09
N ARG A 44 -3.06 -11.02 -2.55
CA ARG A 44 -1.89 -10.90 -3.43
C ARG A 44 -2.16 -10.03 -4.66
N ASN A 45 -3.34 -10.19 -5.28
CA ASN A 45 -3.73 -9.43 -6.46
C ASN A 45 -3.91 -7.94 -6.14
N LYS A 46 -4.49 -7.59 -4.98
CA LYS A 46 -4.65 -6.20 -4.53
C LYS A 46 -3.29 -5.51 -4.37
N ILE A 47 -2.34 -6.18 -3.72
CA ILE A 47 -0.99 -5.65 -3.52
C ILE A 47 -0.24 -5.52 -4.85
N GLN A 48 -0.37 -6.50 -5.75
CA GLN A 48 0.24 -6.43 -7.08
C GLN A 48 -0.30 -5.26 -7.91
N ALA A 49 -1.62 -5.02 -7.88
CA ALA A 49 -2.25 -3.89 -8.54
C ALA A 49 -1.78 -2.55 -7.95
N ALA A 50 -1.71 -2.43 -6.62
CA ALA A 50 -1.19 -1.24 -5.95
C ALA A 50 0.27 -0.93 -6.36
N ALA A 51 1.14 -1.96 -6.41
CA ALA A 51 2.51 -1.80 -6.90
C ALA A 51 2.55 -1.34 -8.37
N LYS A 52 1.68 -1.89 -9.23
CA LYS A 52 1.59 -1.52 -10.65
C LYS A 52 1.13 -0.08 -10.85
N ASN A 53 0.23 0.39 -9.98
CA ASN A 53 -0.28 1.75 -9.98
C ASN A 53 0.68 2.76 -9.33
N GLY A 54 1.84 2.31 -8.82
CA GLY A 54 2.82 3.19 -8.18
C GLY A 54 2.50 3.56 -6.74
N ASN A 55 1.60 2.83 -6.07
CA ASN A 55 1.14 3.13 -4.71
C ASN A 55 1.96 2.42 -3.62
N ILE A 56 3.04 1.72 -3.97
CA ILE A 56 3.91 1.03 -3.02
C ILE A 56 5.32 1.60 -3.14
N PHE A 57 5.83 2.09 -2.02
CA PHE A 57 7.11 2.78 -1.95
C PHE A 57 8.05 2.03 -1.02
N VAL A 58 9.32 1.98 -1.40
CA VAL A 58 10.40 1.52 -0.52
C VAL A 58 11.46 2.61 -0.50
N ASN A 59 11.76 3.15 0.70
CA ASN A 59 12.64 4.30 0.88
C ASN A 59 12.25 5.51 -0.01
N GLY A 60 10.95 5.74 -0.19
CA GLY A 60 10.41 6.85 -1.00
C GLY A 60 10.38 6.61 -2.51
N LEU A 61 10.83 5.45 -3.01
CA LEU A 61 10.81 5.12 -4.44
C LEU A 61 9.70 4.11 -4.76
N PRO A 62 8.89 4.32 -5.82
CA PRO A 62 7.85 3.38 -6.21
C PRO A 62 8.49 2.07 -6.71
N VAL A 63 7.95 0.94 -6.27
CA VAL A 63 8.48 -0.39 -6.59
C VAL A 63 7.49 -1.26 -7.36
N LYS A 64 8.01 -2.12 -8.23
CA LYS A 64 7.23 -3.13 -8.94
C LYS A 64 6.88 -4.29 -8.00
N SER A 65 5.84 -5.05 -8.32
CA SER A 65 5.39 -6.19 -7.50
C SER A 65 6.42 -7.33 -7.38
N ASN A 66 7.49 -7.31 -8.18
CA ASN A 66 8.60 -8.27 -8.09
C ASN A 66 9.77 -7.81 -7.21
N TYR A 67 9.67 -6.61 -6.63
CA TYR A 67 10.68 -6.07 -5.73
C TYR A 67 10.91 -7.01 -4.55
N LYS A 68 12.16 -7.31 -4.26
CA LYS A 68 12.55 -8.13 -3.11
C LYS A 68 12.88 -7.20 -1.95
N VAL A 69 12.02 -7.23 -0.94
CA VAL A 69 12.19 -6.57 0.34
C VAL A 69 13.39 -7.21 1.04
N LYS A 70 14.37 -6.39 1.40
CA LYS A 70 15.59 -6.76 2.10
C LYS A 70 15.88 -5.73 3.21
N PRO A 71 16.48 -6.15 4.33
CA PRO A 71 16.95 -5.24 5.38
C PRO A 71 18.12 -4.36 4.93
#